data_AF-A0A352FKD6-F1
#
_entry.id   AF-A0A352FKD6-F1
#
_cell.length_a   1.000
_cell.length_b   1.000
_cell.length_c   1.000
_cell.angle_alpha   90.00
_cell.angle_beta   90.00
_cell.angle_gamma   90.00
#
_symmetry.space_group_name_H-M   'P 1'
#
loop_
_entity.id
_entity.type
_entity.pdbx_description
1 polymer ?
#
loop_
_entity_poly.entity_id
_entity_poly.type
_entity_poly.pdbx_seq_one_letter_code
_entity_poly.pdbx_strand_id
1 'polypeptide(L)'
;MLQDVDELDQFRITVQHLESCRDLILEGGEARYRASLILLDHVSEVILYRIINEEYEQDDMLRKVIPEKYPPKLRNQIKHSFPSKLEVVTKTHKLPVIVSKTLTILHNYRNATYHRDKHNPIVLPVLARIALVATADLLSRTAAGFGNRGVGGGDSVEWLQPYGLGDSPIWFETVARTIADELKRGVRPRLATVKDAFAADVQTRIEAIRSMLGELFPSGCPKEIDRMLKRYEFRRQRPELESTLSQRFRALNYKIAAGHGDEVTREEYEAAETEFQTAYEKQFEIFKPSCRYTDLDTIDDQLTPLRNEKNFRAALGRYSRLDELLTSLEPSTYRCYVEMEWVAEMQADIARGK
;
A
#
# COMPACT_ATOMS: atom_id res chain seq x y z
N MET A 1 -15.48 -27.64 -21.28
CA MET A 1 -16.88 -27.18 -21.15
C MET A 1 -17.20 -26.64 -19.76
N LEU A 2 -17.11 -27.42 -18.66
CA LEU A 2 -17.39 -26.89 -17.31
C LEU A 2 -16.38 -25.81 -16.86
N GLN A 3 -15.09 -26.00 -17.15
CA GLN A 3 -14.05 -25.01 -16.88
C GLN A 3 -14.22 -23.73 -17.71
N ASP A 4 -14.58 -23.87 -19.00
CA ASP A 4 -14.80 -22.72 -19.91
C ASP A 4 -15.98 -21.84 -19.48
N VAL A 5 -17.05 -22.46 -18.96
CA VAL A 5 -18.23 -21.75 -18.43
C VAL A 5 -17.88 -20.98 -17.17
N ASP A 6 -17.04 -21.55 -16.28
CA ASP A 6 -16.56 -20.88 -15.08
C ASP A 6 -15.61 -19.70 -15.41
N GLU A 7 -14.69 -19.87 -16.37
CA GLU A 7 -13.77 -18.80 -16.80
C GLU A 7 -14.52 -17.59 -17.40
N LEU A 8 -15.51 -17.85 -18.26
CA LEU A 8 -16.32 -16.78 -18.86
C LEU A 8 -17.16 -16.04 -17.81
N ASP A 9 -17.70 -16.75 -16.82
CA ASP A 9 -18.46 -16.13 -15.72
C ASP A 9 -17.56 -15.31 -14.78
N GLN A 10 -16.38 -15.83 -14.44
CA GLN A 10 -15.37 -15.11 -13.68
C GLN A 10 -14.89 -13.84 -14.39
N PHE A 11 -14.73 -13.89 -15.71
CA PHE A 11 -14.44 -12.73 -16.53
C PHE A 11 -15.60 -11.72 -16.49
N ARG A 12 -16.84 -12.17 -16.69
CA ARG A 12 -18.06 -11.35 -16.60
C ARG A 12 -18.15 -10.61 -15.26
N ILE A 13 -17.99 -11.31 -14.14
CA ILE A 13 -18.02 -10.71 -12.78
C ILE A 13 -16.95 -9.62 -12.65
N THR A 14 -15.76 -9.85 -13.20
CA THR A 14 -14.66 -8.87 -13.18
C THR A 14 -15.05 -7.59 -13.92
N VAL A 15 -15.69 -7.74 -15.09
CA VAL A 15 -16.20 -6.60 -15.88
C VAL A 15 -17.30 -5.87 -15.12
N GLN A 16 -18.26 -6.58 -14.53
CA GLN A 16 -19.36 -5.98 -13.75
C GLN A 16 -18.87 -5.16 -12.57
N HIS A 17 -17.82 -5.61 -11.87
CA HIS A 17 -17.21 -4.81 -10.80
C HIS A 17 -16.57 -3.52 -11.33
N LEU A 18 -15.94 -3.56 -12.51
CA LEU A 18 -15.38 -2.36 -13.15
C LEU A 18 -16.45 -1.40 -13.65
N GLU A 19 -17.55 -1.90 -14.22
CA GLU A 19 -18.73 -1.11 -14.57
C GLU A 19 -19.29 -0.41 -13.34
N SER A 20 -19.47 -1.16 -12.24
CA SER A 20 -19.94 -0.60 -10.96
C SER A 20 -19.01 0.49 -10.43
N CYS A 21 -17.68 0.29 -10.54
CA CYS A 21 -16.71 1.31 -10.15
C CYS A 21 -16.84 2.56 -11.02
N ARG A 22 -17.01 2.40 -12.34
CA ARG A 22 -17.19 3.50 -13.28
C ARG A 22 -18.44 4.31 -12.93
N ASP A 23 -19.54 3.65 -12.66
CA ASP A 23 -20.81 4.32 -12.34
C ASP A 23 -20.70 5.10 -11.03
N LEU A 24 -20.11 4.51 -9.98
CA LEU A 24 -19.81 5.21 -8.72
C LEU A 24 -18.94 6.46 -8.94
N ILE A 25 -17.92 6.37 -9.80
CA ILE A 25 -17.03 7.48 -10.13
C ILE A 25 -17.75 8.60 -10.89
N LEU A 26 -18.65 8.25 -11.80
CA LEU A 26 -19.40 9.20 -12.62
C LEU A 26 -20.50 9.90 -11.82
N GLU A 27 -21.22 9.16 -10.95
CA GLU A 27 -22.19 9.72 -10.01
C GLU A 27 -21.53 10.66 -8.99
N GLY A 28 -20.34 10.29 -8.52
CA GLY A 28 -19.54 11.09 -7.62
C GLY A 28 -20.05 11.20 -6.18
N GLY A 29 -19.35 12.00 -5.40
CA GLY A 29 -19.52 12.10 -3.95
C GLY A 29 -18.53 11.22 -3.19
N GLU A 30 -18.16 11.67 -2.00
CA GLU A 30 -17.05 11.12 -1.22
C GLU A 30 -17.19 9.62 -0.94
N ALA A 31 -18.35 9.19 -0.45
CA ALA A 31 -18.63 7.79 -0.16
C ALA A 31 -18.51 6.90 -1.41
N ARG A 32 -18.97 7.38 -2.58
CA ARG A 32 -18.87 6.64 -3.85
C ARG A 32 -17.43 6.55 -4.33
N TYR A 33 -16.64 7.62 -4.22
CA TYR A 33 -15.21 7.58 -4.55
C TYR A 33 -14.46 6.60 -3.65
N ARG A 34 -14.72 6.62 -2.34
CA ARG A 34 -14.14 5.66 -1.39
C ARG A 34 -14.51 4.22 -1.73
N ALA A 35 -15.80 3.95 -1.95
CA ALA A 35 -16.28 2.63 -2.34
C ALA A 35 -15.62 2.15 -3.65
N SER A 36 -15.51 3.03 -4.65
CA SER A 36 -14.85 2.71 -5.92
C SER A 36 -13.38 2.37 -5.74
N LEU A 37 -12.62 3.08 -4.88
CA LEU A 37 -11.21 2.75 -4.62
C LEU A 37 -11.06 1.38 -3.96
N ILE A 38 -11.92 1.06 -2.98
CA ILE A 38 -11.90 -0.25 -2.32
C ILE A 38 -12.19 -1.36 -3.33
N LEU A 39 -13.20 -1.17 -4.18
CA LEU A 39 -13.58 -2.17 -5.18
C LEU A 39 -12.51 -2.30 -6.28
N LEU A 40 -11.90 -1.20 -6.73
CA LEU A 40 -10.82 -1.21 -7.72
C LEU A 40 -9.56 -1.93 -7.22
N ASP A 41 -9.19 -1.73 -5.96
CA ASP A 41 -8.08 -2.45 -5.32
C ASP A 41 -8.38 -3.96 -5.27
N HIS A 42 -9.59 -4.33 -4.87
CA HIS A 42 -10.04 -5.72 -4.88
C HIS A 42 -10.02 -6.34 -6.28
N VAL A 43 -10.57 -5.67 -7.29
CA VAL A 43 -10.56 -6.15 -8.68
C VAL A 43 -9.13 -6.32 -9.19
N SER A 44 -8.25 -5.36 -8.89
CA SER A 44 -6.83 -5.46 -9.24
C SER A 44 -6.19 -6.69 -8.58
N GLU A 45 -6.40 -6.90 -7.28
CA GLU A 45 -5.90 -8.06 -6.54
C GLU A 45 -6.41 -9.39 -7.13
N VAL A 46 -7.68 -9.47 -7.50
CA VAL A 46 -8.27 -10.68 -8.12
C VAL A 46 -7.60 -10.99 -9.46
N ILE A 47 -7.41 -9.98 -10.32
CA ILE A 47 -6.74 -10.15 -11.62
C ILE A 47 -5.29 -10.60 -11.39
N LEU A 48 -4.55 -9.92 -10.50
CA LEU A 48 -3.18 -10.28 -10.16
C LEU A 48 -3.09 -11.71 -9.61
N TYR A 49 -4.01 -12.09 -8.71
CA TYR A 49 -4.06 -13.41 -8.12
C TYR A 49 -4.26 -14.52 -9.16
N ARG A 50 -5.18 -14.33 -10.12
CA ARG A 50 -5.41 -15.30 -11.21
C ARG A 50 -4.15 -15.51 -12.05
N ILE A 51 -3.48 -14.42 -12.44
CA ILE A 51 -2.23 -14.49 -13.21
C ILE A 51 -1.16 -15.25 -12.44
N ILE A 52 -1.00 -14.96 -11.15
CA ILE A 52 0.00 -15.63 -10.30
C ILE A 52 -0.29 -17.12 -10.14
N ASN A 53 -1.56 -17.51 -9.99
CA ASN A 53 -1.93 -18.92 -9.93
C ASN A 53 -1.61 -19.65 -11.24
N GLU A 54 -1.92 -19.05 -12.40
CA GLU A 54 -1.57 -19.63 -13.70
C GLU A 54 -0.05 -19.78 -13.85
N GLU A 55 0.74 -18.78 -13.43
CA GLU A 55 2.20 -18.86 -13.41
C GLU A 55 2.72 -19.98 -12.48
N TYR A 56 2.07 -20.23 -11.35
CA TYR A 56 2.44 -21.33 -10.44
C TYR A 56 2.08 -22.70 -11.00
N GLU A 57 0.92 -22.84 -11.63
CA GLU A 57 0.54 -24.08 -12.31
C GLU A 57 1.54 -24.41 -13.42
N GLN A 58 1.95 -23.42 -14.21
CA GLN A 58 2.97 -23.60 -15.24
C GLN A 58 4.33 -23.98 -14.63
N ASP A 59 4.77 -23.30 -13.57
CA ASP A 59 6.03 -23.63 -12.86
C ASP A 59 5.99 -25.05 -12.28
N ASP A 60 4.84 -25.47 -11.72
CA ASP A 60 4.65 -26.82 -11.18
C ASP A 60 4.64 -27.91 -12.24
N MET A 61 4.14 -27.62 -13.44
CA MET A 61 4.24 -28.52 -14.59
C MET A 61 5.70 -28.67 -15.06
N LEU A 62 6.48 -27.58 -15.05
CA LEU A 62 7.82 -27.55 -15.61
C LEU A 62 8.95 -27.93 -14.62
N ARG A 63 8.70 -27.91 -13.31
CA ARG A 63 9.72 -28.13 -12.27
C ARG A 63 10.48 -29.46 -12.34
N LYS A 64 9.96 -30.45 -13.07
CA LYS A 64 10.63 -31.75 -13.30
C LYS A 64 11.74 -31.67 -14.36
N VAL A 65 11.71 -30.63 -15.19
CA VAL A 65 12.59 -30.47 -16.37
C VAL A 65 13.45 -29.22 -16.26
N ILE A 66 12.95 -28.17 -15.58
CA ILE A 66 13.63 -26.88 -15.41
C ILE A 66 13.62 -26.53 -13.91
N PRO A 67 14.68 -25.88 -13.37
CA PRO A 67 14.67 -25.40 -12.00
C PRO A 67 13.44 -24.53 -11.70
N GLU A 68 12.86 -24.72 -10.51
CA GLU A 68 11.69 -23.98 -10.03
C GLU A 68 11.95 -22.46 -10.10
N LYS A 69 11.06 -21.74 -10.80
CA LYS A 69 11.12 -20.28 -10.93
C LYS A 69 10.73 -19.61 -9.61
N TYR A 70 9.80 -20.19 -8.86
CA TYR A 70 9.29 -19.63 -7.62
C TYR A 70 9.40 -20.60 -6.44
N PRO A 71 10.48 -20.55 -5.63
CA PRO A 71 10.62 -21.39 -4.44
C PRO A 71 9.47 -21.21 -3.42
N PRO A 72 9.17 -22.18 -2.55
CA PRO A 72 8.01 -22.14 -1.65
C PRO A 72 7.92 -20.88 -0.76
N LYS A 73 9.04 -20.41 -0.23
CA LYS A 73 9.09 -19.17 0.58
C LYS A 73 8.68 -17.94 -0.25
N LEU A 74 9.15 -17.85 -1.49
CA LEU A 74 8.82 -16.76 -2.40
C LEU A 74 7.37 -16.83 -2.87
N ARG A 75 6.83 -18.04 -3.14
CA ARG A 75 5.40 -18.24 -3.44
C ARG A 75 4.52 -17.73 -2.32
N ASN A 76 4.86 -18.08 -1.07
CA ASN A 76 4.10 -17.60 0.09
C ASN A 76 4.12 -16.07 0.20
N GLN A 77 5.29 -15.45 -0.01
CA GLN A 77 5.41 -14.00 -0.03
C GLN A 77 4.53 -13.36 -1.12
N ILE A 78 4.63 -13.82 -2.36
CA ILE A 78 3.86 -13.28 -3.50
C ILE A 78 2.36 -13.50 -3.26
N LYS A 79 1.94 -14.69 -2.79
CA LYS A 79 0.54 -15.02 -2.53
C LYS A 79 -0.13 -14.04 -1.55
N HIS A 80 0.60 -13.56 -0.54
CA HIS A 80 0.04 -12.70 0.50
C HIS A 80 0.30 -11.19 0.31
N SER A 81 1.19 -10.81 -0.60
CA SER A 81 1.60 -9.41 -0.79
C SER A 81 1.15 -8.86 -2.13
N PHE A 82 0.22 -7.90 -2.14
CA PHE A 82 -0.20 -7.17 -3.34
C PHE A 82 1.01 -6.59 -4.11
N PRO A 83 1.96 -5.86 -3.46
CA PRO A 83 3.15 -5.36 -4.15
C PRO A 83 3.97 -6.45 -4.84
N SER A 84 4.11 -7.61 -4.20
CA SER A 84 4.89 -8.72 -4.76
C SER A 84 4.17 -9.37 -5.96
N LYS A 85 2.84 -9.49 -5.95
CA LYS A 85 2.08 -9.93 -7.14
C LYS A 85 2.24 -8.93 -8.27
N LEU A 86 2.04 -7.65 -7.98
CA LEU A 86 2.14 -6.58 -8.98
C LEU A 86 3.53 -6.52 -9.61
N GLU A 87 4.60 -6.73 -8.83
CA GLU A 87 5.96 -6.77 -9.35
C GLU A 87 6.15 -7.90 -10.37
N VAL A 88 5.70 -9.12 -10.03
CA VAL A 88 5.80 -10.29 -10.92
C VAL A 88 5.00 -10.05 -12.20
N VAL A 89 3.73 -9.64 -12.08
CA VAL A 89 2.86 -9.37 -13.24
C VAL A 89 3.41 -8.23 -14.11
N THR A 90 3.97 -7.18 -13.50
CA THR A 90 4.62 -6.08 -14.23
C THR A 90 5.76 -6.58 -15.11
N LYS A 91 6.59 -7.49 -14.59
CA LYS A 91 7.70 -8.09 -15.34
C LYS A 91 7.22 -9.04 -16.43
N THR A 92 6.31 -9.96 -16.09
CA THR A 92 5.80 -10.99 -17.02
C THR A 92 5.00 -10.38 -18.18
N HIS A 93 4.07 -9.47 -17.88
CA HIS A 93 3.17 -8.87 -18.88
C HIS A 93 3.65 -7.50 -19.39
N LYS A 94 4.87 -7.09 -19.01
CA LYS A 94 5.47 -5.80 -19.40
C LYS A 94 4.52 -4.63 -19.17
N LEU A 95 3.90 -4.57 -17.99
CA LEU A 95 2.96 -3.51 -17.67
C LEU A 95 3.67 -2.15 -17.73
N PRO A 96 3.03 -1.11 -18.30
CA PRO A 96 3.58 0.23 -18.28
C PRO A 96 3.84 0.68 -16.84
N VAL A 97 5.00 1.31 -16.60
CA VAL A 97 5.38 1.84 -15.27
C VAL A 97 4.28 2.74 -14.66
N ILE A 98 3.50 3.42 -15.50
CA ILE A 98 2.41 4.27 -15.04
C ILE A 98 1.24 3.47 -14.43
N VAL A 99 0.96 2.28 -14.97
CA VAL A 99 -0.08 1.38 -14.46
C VAL A 99 0.37 0.84 -13.10
N SER A 100 1.57 0.25 -13.01
CA SER A 100 2.06 -0.30 -11.75
C SER A 100 2.16 0.74 -10.65
N LYS A 101 2.68 1.95 -10.94
CA LYS A 101 2.70 3.05 -9.96
C LYS A 101 1.31 3.47 -9.50
N THR A 102 0.34 3.54 -10.43
CA THR A 102 -1.04 3.92 -10.06
C THR A 102 -1.67 2.86 -9.16
N LEU A 103 -1.45 1.57 -9.45
CA LEU A 103 -1.96 0.47 -8.63
C LEU A 103 -1.31 0.42 -7.25
N THR A 104 -0.02 0.74 -7.13
CA THR A 104 0.65 0.89 -5.83
C THR A 104 0.05 2.04 -5.03
N ILE A 105 -0.15 3.22 -5.64
CA ILE A 105 -0.81 4.37 -4.98
C ILE A 105 -2.21 3.97 -4.53
N LEU A 106 -3.01 3.35 -5.40
CA LEU A 106 -4.35 2.86 -5.10
C LEU A 106 -4.34 1.97 -3.85
N HIS A 107 -3.45 0.98 -3.80
CA HIS A 107 -3.37 0.03 -2.70
C HIS A 107 -3.03 0.73 -1.36
N ASN A 108 -2.05 1.64 -1.38
CA ASN A 108 -1.68 2.43 -0.21
C ASN A 108 -2.84 3.29 0.30
N TYR A 109 -3.51 3.99 -0.63
CA TYR A 109 -4.62 4.88 -0.31
C TYR A 109 -5.86 4.13 0.19
N ARG A 110 -6.15 2.97 -0.41
CA ARG A 110 -7.20 2.06 0.04
C ARG A 110 -6.93 1.58 1.46
N ASN A 111 -5.71 1.16 1.78
CA ASN A 111 -5.35 0.71 3.12
C ASN A 111 -5.52 1.83 4.17
N ALA A 112 -5.19 3.08 3.81
CA ALA A 112 -5.46 4.23 4.67
C ALA A 112 -6.97 4.47 4.88
N THR A 113 -7.72 4.48 3.78
CA THR A 113 -9.18 4.76 3.79
C THR A 113 -9.97 3.68 4.53
N TYR A 114 -9.59 2.40 4.36
CA TYR A 114 -10.31 1.27 4.93
C TYR A 114 -9.95 1.01 6.40
N HIS A 115 -8.67 1.02 6.75
CA HIS A 115 -8.24 0.66 8.11
C HIS A 115 -8.22 1.83 9.09
N ARG A 116 -8.15 3.07 8.60
CA ARG A 116 -7.94 4.25 9.45
C ARG A 116 -8.99 5.35 9.25
N ASP A 117 -9.94 5.17 8.33
CA ASP A 117 -10.87 6.23 7.90
C ASP A 117 -10.13 7.54 7.53
N LYS A 118 -8.91 7.41 7.01
CA LYS A 118 -8.06 8.54 6.59
C LYS A 118 -8.09 8.65 5.07
N HIS A 119 -8.62 9.77 4.58
CA HIS A 119 -8.65 10.11 3.16
C HIS A 119 -8.63 11.62 2.97
N ASN A 120 -8.10 12.06 1.83
CA ASN A 120 -8.19 13.46 1.42
C ASN A 120 -9.33 13.62 0.38
N PRO A 121 -10.43 14.32 0.71
CA PRO A 121 -11.57 14.46 -0.19
C PRO A 121 -11.24 15.20 -1.50
N ILE A 122 -10.16 15.99 -1.53
CA ILE A 122 -9.72 16.71 -2.73
C ILE A 122 -9.13 15.76 -3.77
N VAL A 123 -8.35 14.76 -3.33
CA VAL A 123 -7.62 13.86 -4.24
C VAL A 123 -8.41 12.60 -4.59
N LEU A 124 -9.34 12.18 -3.72
CA LEU A 124 -10.18 11.00 -3.93
C LEU A 124 -10.82 10.92 -5.33
N PRO A 125 -11.47 11.97 -5.87
CA PRO A 125 -12.09 11.91 -7.20
C PRO A 125 -11.06 11.66 -8.31
N VAL A 126 -9.85 12.22 -8.16
CA VAL A 126 -8.76 12.04 -9.12
C VAL A 126 -8.19 10.63 -9.02
N LEU A 127 -7.90 10.16 -7.79
CA LEU A 127 -7.38 8.81 -7.55
C LEU A 127 -8.32 7.74 -8.08
N ALA A 128 -9.62 7.86 -7.84
CA ALA A 128 -10.61 6.88 -8.32
C ALA A 128 -10.61 6.79 -9.86
N ARG A 129 -10.56 7.94 -10.54
CA ARG A 129 -10.51 8.00 -12.01
C ARG A 129 -9.23 7.40 -12.59
N ILE A 130 -8.07 7.74 -12.04
CA ILE A 130 -6.79 7.19 -12.53
C ILE A 130 -6.66 5.70 -12.20
N ALA A 131 -7.19 5.26 -11.05
CA ALA A 131 -7.21 3.86 -10.63
C ALA A 131 -8.10 3.03 -11.55
N LEU A 132 -9.28 3.52 -11.95
CA LEU A 132 -10.11 2.83 -12.94
C LEU A 132 -9.36 2.67 -14.26
N VAL A 133 -8.72 3.73 -14.75
CA VAL A 133 -7.94 3.67 -16.00
C VAL A 133 -6.80 2.65 -15.90
N ALA A 134 -6.05 2.65 -14.78
CA ALA A 134 -4.97 1.71 -14.57
C ALA A 134 -5.47 0.26 -14.44
N THR A 135 -6.60 0.03 -13.78
CA THR A 135 -7.20 -1.30 -13.62
C THR A 135 -7.79 -1.80 -14.95
N ALA A 136 -8.39 -0.93 -15.76
CA ALA A 136 -8.82 -1.25 -17.11
C ALA A 136 -7.62 -1.57 -18.03
N ASP A 137 -6.51 -0.84 -17.89
CA ASP A 137 -5.28 -1.15 -18.62
C ASP A 137 -4.67 -2.49 -18.14
N LEU A 138 -4.75 -2.83 -16.85
CA LEU A 138 -4.40 -4.16 -16.34
C LEU A 138 -5.30 -5.25 -16.96
N LEU A 139 -6.62 -5.06 -16.97
CA LEU A 139 -7.60 -5.94 -17.62
C LEU A 139 -7.22 -6.18 -19.09
N SER A 140 -7.06 -5.13 -19.89
CA SER A 140 -6.78 -5.23 -21.33
C SER A 140 -5.49 -5.98 -21.68
N ARG A 141 -4.48 -5.91 -20.81
CA ARG A 141 -3.15 -6.50 -21.04
C ARG A 141 -3.01 -7.93 -20.57
N THR A 142 -3.86 -8.33 -19.64
CA THR A 142 -3.78 -9.64 -18.97
C THR A 142 -5.00 -10.50 -19.27
N ALA A 143 -5.99 -9.93 -19.96
CA ALA A 143 -7.30 -10.54 -20.19
C ALA A 143 -7.92 -11.05 -18.88
N ALA A 144 -7.84 -10.24 -17.82
CA ALA A 144 -8.25 -10.59 -16.44
C ALA A 144 -7.56 -11.83 -15.82
N GLY A 145 -6.41 -12.24 -16.36
CA GLY A 145 -5.72 -13.46 -15.96
C GLY A 145 -6.10 -14.70 -16.76
N PHE A 146 -6.81 -14.56 -17.88
CA PHE A 146 -7.11 -15.66 -18.80
C PHE A 146 -6.16 -15.71 -20.03
N GLY A 147 -5.31 -14.70 -20.21
CA GLY A 147 -4.33 -14.67 -21.30
C GLY A 147 -4.95 -14.71 -22.71
N ASN A 148 -4.25 -15.34 -23.66
CA ASN A 148 -4.72 -15.51 -25.04
C ASN A 148 -5.52 -16.81 -25.22
N ARG A 149 -6.47 -17.06 -24.30
CA ARG A 149 -7.41 -18.18 -24.39
C ARG A 149 -8.67 -17.74 -25.13
N GLY A 150 -9.24 -18.69 -25.87
CA GLY A 150 -10.53 -18.54 -26.52
C GLY A 150 -11.56 -19.47 -25.89
N VAL A 151 -12.80 -19.01 -25.79
CA VAL A 151 -13.95 -19.81 -25.36
C VAL A 151 -15.07 -19.68 -26.39
N GLY A 152 -15.74 -20.79 -26.74
CA GLY A 152 -16.86 -20.78 -27.70
C GLY A 152 -16.93 -22.01 -28.60
N GLY A 153 -17.80 -21.92 -29.62
CA GLY A 153 -18.13 -22.99 -30.57
C GLY A 153 -19.63 -23.23 -30.80
N GLY A 154 -20.52 -22.41 -30.24
CA GLY A 154 -21.98 -22.58 -30.32
C GLY A 154 -22.74 -21.26 -30.42
N ASP A 155 -23.19 -20.73 -29.27
CA ASP A 155 -24.13 -19.61 -29.18
C ASP A 155 -23.47 -18.24 -28.91
N SER A 156 -24.20 -17.17 -29.23
CA SER A 156 -23.81 -15.80 -28.91
C SER A 156 -23.85 -15.53 -27.40
N VAL A 157 -22.93 -14.73 -26.88
CA VAL A 157 -22.88 -14.37 -25.45
C VAL A 157 -23.56 -13.03 -25.21
N GLU A 158 -24.77 -13.07 -24.67
CA GLU A 158 -25.67 -11.91 -24.56
C GLU A 158 -25.06 -10.72 -23.81
N TRP A 159 -24.37 -10.96 -22.70
CA TRP A 159 -23.80 -9.88 -21.87
C TRP A 159 -22.67 -9.10 -22.57
N LEU A 160 -22.11 -9.64 -23.67
CA LEU A 160 -21.10 -8.96 -24.49
C LEU A 160 -21.71 -8.09 -25.62
N GLN A 161 -23.02 -8.18 -25.86
CA GLN A 161 -23.71 -7.39 -26.89
C GLN A 161 -23.59 -5.87 -26.70
N PRO A 162 -23.65 -5.30 -25.48
CA PRO A 162 -23.43 -3.85 -25.27
C PRO A 162 -22.06 -3.35 -25.76
N TYR A 163 -21.10 -4.26 -25.88
CA TYR A 163 -19.75 -3.98 -26.36
C TYR A 163 -19.55 -4.29 -27.85
N GLY A 164 -20.57 -4.84 -28.53
CA GLY A 164 -20.47 -5.32 -29.91
C GLY A 164 -19.63 -6.58 -30.06
N LEU A 165 -19.56 -7.44 -29.02
CA LEU A 165 -18.66 -8.60 -28.94
C LEU A 165 -19.41 -9.93 -28.76
N GLY A 166 -20.68 -10.00 -29.14
CA GLY A 166 -21.54 -11.15 -28.86
C GLY A 166 -21.28 -12.39 -29.70
N ASP A 167 -20.44 -12.30 -30.73
CA ASP A 167 -20.20 -13.41 -31.67
C ASP A 167 -19.12 -14.39 -31.16
N SER A 168 -19.34 -15.68 -31.39
CA SER A 168 -18.38 -16.76 -31.09
C SER A 168 -17.42 -17.00 -32.28
N PRO A 169 -16.14 -17.35 -32.04
CA PRO A 169 -15.50 -17.61 -30.75
C PRO A 169 -15.05 -16.32 -30.04
N ILE A 170 -15.11 -16.33 -28.71
CA ILE A 170 -14.67 -15.24 -27.86
C ILE A 170 -13.19 -15.39 -27.55
N TRP A 171 -12.43 -14.33 -27.81
CA TRP A 171 -11.02 -14.23 -27.41
C TRP A 171 -10.91 -13.25 -26.26
N PHE A 172 -10.52 -13.73 -25.07
CA PHE A 172 -10.49 -12.90 -23.86
C PHE A 172 -9.63 -11.65 -24.04
N GLU A 173 -8.49 -11.76 -24.73
CA GLU A 173 -7.62 -10.62 -25.00
C GLU A 173 -8.30 -9.53 -25.83
N THR A 174 -8.97 -9.90 -26.93
CA THR A 174 -9.70 -8.96 -27.79
C THR A 174 -10.85 -8.32 -27.02
N VAL A 175 -11.63 -9.14 -26.29
CA VAL A 175 -12.76 -8.65 -25.51
C VAL A 175 -12.32 -7.72 -24.39
N ALA A 176 -11.29 -8.09 -23.63
CA ALA A 176 -10.75 -7.28 -22.53
C ALA A 176 -10.25 -5.91 -23.01
N ARG A 177 -9.63 -5.83 -24.19
CA ARG A 177 -9.19 -4.54 -24.78
C ARG A 177 -10.37 -3.64 -25.11
N THR A 178 -11.37 -4.16 -25.81
CA THR A 178 -12.56 -3.39 -26.20
C THR A 178 -13.34 -2.90 -24.98
N ILE A 179 -13.58 -3.79 -24.00
CA ILE A 179 -14.26 -3.44 -22.75
C ILE A 179 -13.45 -2.38 -21.97
N ALA A 180 -12.13 -2.56 -21.85
CA ALA A 180 -11.29 -1.58 -21.17
C ALA A 180 -11.36 -0.19 -21.82
N ASP A 181 -11.38 -0.12 -23.15
CA ASP A 181 -11.48 1.15 -23.87
C ASP A 181 -12.82 1.86 -23.63
N GLU A 182 -13.92 1.11 -23.57
CA GLU A 182 -15.23 1.66 -23.21
C GLU A 182 -15.28 2.10 -21.74
N LEU A 183 -14.74 1.31 -20.81
CA LEU A 183 -14.64 1.67 -19.38
C LEU A 183 -13.86 2.97 -19.16
N LYS A 184 -12.82 3.24 -19.96
CA LYS A 184 -12.00 4.45 -19.88
C LYS A 184 -12.72 5.70 -20.43
N ARG A 185 -13.80 5.54 -21.19
CA ARG A 185 -14.50 6.63 -21.87
C ARG A 185 -15.18 7.56 -20.86
N GLY A 186 -14.87 8.86 -20.96
CA GLY A 186 -15.44 9.89 -20.08
C GLY A 186 -14.87 9.95 -18.65
N VAL A 187 -13.94 9.04 -18.29
CA VAL A 187 -13.41 8.97 -16.92
C VAL A 187 -12.08 9.71 -16.76
N ARG A 188 -11.24 9.74 -17.81
CA ARG A 188 -9.88 10.29 -17.76
C ARG A 188 -9.85 11.73 -17.23
N PRO A 189 -9.13 12.02 -16.13
CA PRO A 189 -9.07 13.35 -15.57
C PRO A 189 -8.16 14.27 -16.39
N ARG A 190 -8.43 15.57 -16.36
CA ARG A 190 -7.57 16.59 -16.98
C ARG A 190 -6.27 16.72 -16.21
N LEU A 191 -5.14 16.89 -16.91
CA LEU A 191 -3.82 16.99 -16.28
C LEU A 191 -3.75 18.12 -15.23
N ALA A 192 -4.35 19.28 -15.50
CA ALA A 192 -4.38 20.39 -14.54
C ALA A 192 -5.04 19.95 -13.21
N THR A 193 -6.24 19.36 -13.28
CA THR A 193 -6.96 18.82 -12.13
C THR A 193 -6.15 17.77 -11.37
N VAL A 194 -5.43 16.89 -12.08
CA VAL A 194 -4.57 15.88 -11.45
C VAL A 194 -3.47 16.54 -10.63
N LYS A 195 -2.74 17.50 -11.21
CA LYS A 195 -1.60 18.15 -10.56
C LYS A 195 -2.03 18.94 -9.33
N ASP A 196 -3.15 19.66 -9.44
CA ASP A 196 -3.68 20.44 -8.31
C ASP A 196 -4.13 19.55 -7.17
N ALA A 197 -4.83 18.45 -7.48
CA ALA A 197 -5.27 17.49 -6.48
C ALA A 197 -4.09 16.77 -5.81
N PHE A 198 -3.07 16.35 -6.56
CA PHE A 198 -1.86 15.75 -6.01
C PHE A 198 -1.07 16.71 -5.12
N ALA A 199 -0.93 17.97 -5.54
CA ALA A 199 -0.24 18.96 -4.73
C ALA A 199 -1.02 19.30 -3.45
N ALA A 200 -2.35 19.40 -3.54
CA ALA A 200 -3.20 19.60 -2.36
C ALA A 200 -3.10 18.41 -1.39
N ASP A 201 -3.08 17.18 -1.91
CA ASP A 201 -2.91 15.99 -1.07
C ASP A 201 -1.61 16.01 -0.27
N VAL A 202 -0.49 16.20 -0.97
CA VAL A 202 0.83 16.26 -0.35
C VAL A 202 0.90 17.40 0.67
N GLN A 203 0.40 18.59 0.32
CA GLN A 203 0.35 19.74 1.24
C GLN A 203 -0.41 19.43 2.52
N THR A 204 -1.63 18.92 2.42
CA THR A 204 -2.47 18.58 3.60
C THR A 204 -1.76 17.57 4.50
N ARG A 205 -1.06 16.59 3.93
CA ARG A 205 -0.31 15.59 4.69
C ARG A 205 0.91 16.18 5.38
N ILE A 206 1.67 17.05 4.73
CA ILE A 206 2.79 17.78 5.35
C ILE A 206 2.28 18.62 6.53
N GLU A 207 1.20 19.38 6.34
CA GLU A 207 0.60 20.22 7.37
C GLU A 207 0.14 19.40 8.58
N ALA A 208 -0.51 18.26 8.35
CA ALA A 208 -0.90 17.36 9.42
C ALA A 208 0.30 16.83 10.22
N ILE A 209 1.38 16.42 9.53
CA ILE A 209 2.62 15.98 10.19
C ILE A 209 3.25 17.12 10.99
N ARG A 210 3.38 18.31 10.40
CA ARG A 210 3.94 19.50 11.07
C ARG A 210 3.11 19.88 12.29
N SER A 211 1.78 19.85 12.21
CA SER A 211 0.88 20.15 13.33
C SER A 211 1.09 19.16 14.48
N MET A 212 1.04 17.84 14.20
CA MET A 212 1.27 16.81 15.22
C MET A 212 2.64 16.95 15.88
N LEU A 213 3.71 17.19 15.10
CA LEU A 213 5.05 17.35 15.66
C LEU A 213 5.21 18.67 16.43
N GLY A 214 4.57 19.75 16.00
CA GLY A 214 4.58 21.04 16.70
C GLY A 214 3.90 20.98 18.07
N GLU A 215 2.83 20.20 18.20
CA GLU A 215 2.17 19.92 19.49
C GLU A 215 3.08 19.15 20.45
N LEU A 216 3.78 18.12 19.94
CA LEU A 216 4.66 17.27 20.74
C LEU A 216 5.98 17.95 21.10
N PHE A 217 6.47 18.84 20.24
CA PHE A 217 7.74 19.54 20.39
C PHE A 217 7.56 21.06 20.24
N PRO A 218 6.94 21.76 21.21
CA PRO A 218 6.63 23.19 21.10
C PRO A 218 7.85 24.10 20.95
N SER A 219 8.99 23.71 21.54
CA SER A 219 10.29 24.36 21.40
C SER A 219 11.16 23.75 20.28
N GLY A 220 10.56 22.87 19.46
CA GLY A 220 11.19 21.73 18.80
C GLY A 220 12.47 22.04 18.05
N CYS A 221 13.59 21.57 18.59
CA CYS A 221 14.82 21.50 17.82
C CYS A 221 14.67 20.38 16.77
N PRO A 222 14.94 20.63 15.47
CA PRO A 222 14.86 19.58 14.43
C PRO A 222 15.63 18.30 14.77
N LYS A 223 16.74 18.40 15.52
CA LYS A 223 17.53 17.26 15.97
C LYS A 223 16.78 16.34 16.94
N GLU A 224 15.95 16.92 17.81
CA GLU A 224 15.16 16.15 18.78
C GLU A 224 14.04 15.39 18.05
N ILE A 225 13.35 16.08 17.13
CA ILE A 225 12.33 15.48 16.27
C ILE A 225 12.95 14.35 15.44
N ASP A 226 14.10 14.57 14.81
CA ASP A 226 14.82 13.55 14.04
C ASP A 226 15.21 12.33 14.89
N ARG A 227 15.74 12.56 16.09
CA ARG A 227 16.10 11.47 17.02
C ARG A 227 14.87 10.65 17.39
N MET A 228 13.75 11.32 17.61
CA MET A 228 12.48 10.67 17.89
C MET A 228 11.99 9.85 16.69
N LEU A 229 11.91 10.45 15.49
CA LEU A 229 11.43 9.75 14.29
C LEU A 229 12.29 8.52 14.00
N LYS A 230 13.61 8.67 14.16
CA LYS A 230 14.58 7.56 14.09
C LYS A 230 14.24 6.43 15.07
N ARG A 231 13.87 6.73 16.32
CA ARG A 231 13.50 5.73 17.35
C ARG A 231 12.27 4.93 16.95
N TYR A 232 11.20 5.58 16.48
CA TYR A 232 9.98 4.87 16.08
C TYR A 232 10.18 4.04 14.82
N GLU A 233 10.93 4.57 13.86
CA GLU A 233 11.28 3.81 12.67
C GLU A 233 12.14 2.59 13.01
N PHE A 234 13.14 2.76 13.87
CA PHE A 234 14.02 1.67 14.34
C PHE A 234 13.22 0.55 14.99
N ARG A 235 12.32 0.87 15.92
CA ARG A 235 11.42 -0.11 16.57
C ARG A 235 10.52 -0.81 15.56
N ARG A 236 9.97 -0.08 14.58
CA ARG A 236 9.10 -0.64 13.53
C ARG A 236 9.86 -1.63 12.64
N GLN A 237 11.08 -1.30 12.23
CA GLN A 237 11.89 -2.17 11.35
C GLN A 237 12.52 -3.34 12.10
N ARG A 238 12.64 -3.26 13.42
CA ARG A 238 13.28 -4.28 14.26
C ARG A 238 12.41 -4.68 15.45
N PRO A 239 11.19 -5.19 15.23
CA PRO A 239 10.22 -5.45 16.30
C PRO A 239 10.72 -6.46 17.35
N GLU A 240 11.56 -7.42 16.95
CA GLU A 240 12.08 -8.47 17.84
C GLU A 240 13.38 -8.08 18.56
N LEU A 241 14.03 -6.98 18.16
CA LEU A 241 15.35 -6.64 18.68
C LEU A 241 15.29 -6.32 20.17
N GLU A 242 14.30 -5.53 20.58
CA GLU A 242 14.12 -5.17 21.99
C GLU A 242 13.88 -6.41 22.85
N SER A 243 13.02 -7.33 22.40
CA SER A 243 12.82 -8.60 23.10
C SER A 243 14.09 -9.45 23.16
N THR A 244 14.86 -9.50 22.07
CA THR A 244 16.09 -10.30 22.01
C THR A 244 17.14 -9.75 22.96
N LEU A 245 17.41 -8.45 22.92
CA LEU A 245 18.43 -7.81 23.74
C LEU A 245 18.05 -7.73 25.23
N SER A 246 16.75 -7.62 25.54
CA SER A 246 16.27 -7.54 26.93
C SER A 246 16.02 -8.91 27.59
N GLN A 247 16.37 -10.04 26.96
CA GLN A 247 16.00 -11.37 27.46
C GLN A 247 16.46 -11.62 28.91
N ARG A 248 17.72 -11.31 29.22
CA ARG A 248 18.28 -11.44 30.59
C ARG A 248 17.56 -10.51 31.58
N PHE A 249 17.42 -9.24 31.22
CA PHE A 249 16.73 -8.23 32.02
C PHE A 249 15.27 -8.62 32.31
N ARG A 250 14.52 -9.07 31.30
CA ARG A 250 13.14 -9.55 31.45
C ARG A 250 13.04 -10.79 32.33
N ALA A 251 13.98 -11.73 32.21
CA ALA A 251 14.02 -12.91 33.08
C ALA A 251 14.17 -12.53 34.56
N LEU A 252 15.00 -11.53 34.87
CA LEU A 252 15.12 -11.00 36.24
C LEU A 252 13.84 -10.31 36.71
N ASN A 253 13.21 -9.48 35.86
CA ASN A 253 11.91 -8.87 36.17
C ASN A 253 10.83 -9.91 36.48
N TYR A 254 10.78 -11.02 35.72
CA TYR A 254 9.83 -12.10 35.99
C TYR A 254 10.11 -12.81 37.32
N LYS A 255 11.38 -13.04 37.68
CA LYS A 255 11.73 -13.60 39.00
C LYS A 255 11.26 -12.71 40.14
N ILE A 256 11.53 -11.40 40.05
CA ILE A 256 11.10 -10.42 41.06
C ILE A 256 9.57 -10.42 41.17
N ALA A 257 8.85 -10.33 40.05
CA ALA A 257 7.40 -10.33 40.02
C ALA A 257 6.77 -11.64 40.55
N ALA A 258 7.48 -12.77 40.44
CA ALA A 258 7.06 -14.05 40.97
C ALA A 258 7.31 -14.22 42.49
N GLY A 259 7.81 -13.17 43.17
CA GLY A 259 8.09 -13.20 44.61
C GLY A 259 9.50 -13.72 44.98
N HIS A 260 10.35 -13.98 43.99
CA HIS A 260 11.75 -14.38 44.19
C HIS A 260 12.70 -13.18 44.16
N GLY A 261 12.26 -12.03 44.69
CA GLY A 261 13.04 -10.80 44.69
C GLY A 261 14.36 -10.93 45.46
N ASP A 262 14.37 -11.71 46.54
CA ASP A 262 15.55 -11.95 47.38
C ASP A 262 16.64 -12.76 46.66
N GLU A 263 16.31 -13.44 45.55
CA GLU A 263 17.24 -14.20 44.72
C GLU A 263 17.92 -13.36 43.63
N VAL A 264 17.48 -12.11 43.43
CA VAL A 264 18.03 -11.20 42.41
C VAL A 264 18.76 -10.07 43.12
N THR A 265 20.08 -10.02 42.97
CA THR A 265 20.86 -8.93 43.56
C THR A 265 20.65 -7.64 42.74
N ARG A 266 20.75 -6.50 43.42
CA ARG A 266 20.72 -5.18 42.77
C ARG A 266 21.80 -5.07 41.69
N GLU A 267 23.00 -5.55 41.98
CA GLU A 267 24.13 -5.54 41.06
C GLU A 267 23.86 -6.37 39.80
N GLU A 268 23.24 -7.54 39.94
CA GLU A 268 22.86 -8.37 38.80
C GLU A 268 21.80 -7.68 37.92
N TYR A 269 20.81 -7.06 38.54
CA TYR A 269 19.76 -6.32 37.85
C TYR A 269 20.32 -5.11 37.09
N GLU A 270 21.10 -4.26 37.76
CA GLU A 270 21.72 -3.06 37.16
C GLU A 270 22.69 -3.45 36.02
N ALA A 271 23.44 -4.55 36.18
CA ALA A 271 24.30 -5.08 35.12
C ALA A 271 23.51 -5.55 33.90
N ALA A 272 22.40 -6.28 34.09
CA ALA A 272 21.55 -6.74 32.99
C ALA A 272 20.83 -5.58 32.28
N GLU A 273 20.39 -4.58 33.03
CA GLU A 273 19.82 -3.34 32.47
C GLU A 273 20.87 -2.59 31.64
N THR A 274 22.07 -2.39 32.19
CA THR A 274 23.17 -1.70 31.50
C THR A 274 23.60 -2.43 30.23
N GLU A 275 23.69 -3.76 30.28
CA GLU A 275 23.99 -4.62 29.13
C GLU A 275 22.94 -4.41 28.02
N PHE A 276 21.65 -4.50 28.37
CA PHE A 276 20.55 -4.27 27.44
C PHE A 276 20.60 -2.86 26.83
N GLN A 277 20.70 -1.82 27.64
CA GLN A 277 20.69 -0.43 27.18
C GLN A 277 21.89 -0.12 26.28
N THR A 278 23.08 -0.61 26.65
CA THR A 278 24.30 -0.42 25.84
C THR A 278 24.20 -1.12 24.49
N ALA A 279 23.70 -2.37 24.46
CA ALA A 279 23.51 -3.10 23.22
C ALA A 279 22.44 -2.46 22.33
N TYR A 280 21.34 -2.00 22.92
CA TYR A 280 20.27 -1.33 22.21
C TYR A 280 20.74 -0.01 21.62
N GLU A 281 21.37 0.86 22.42
CA GLU A 281 21.87 2.17 21.98
C GLU A 281 22.93 2.02 20.89
N LYS A 282 23.82 1.01 20.98
CA LYS A 282 24.79 0.71 19.92
C LYS A 282 24.10 0.39 18.58
N GLN A 283 23.03 -0.39 18.60
CA GLN A 283 22.26 -0.73 17.40
C GLN A 283 21.45 0.47 16.89
N PHE A 284 20.92 1.28 17.80
CA PHE A 284 20.20 2.50 17.49
C PHE A 284 21.12 3.55 16.85
N GLU A 285 22.32 3.78 17.38
CA GLU A 285 23.24 4.78 16.86
C GLU A 285 23.66 4.50 15.41
N ILE A 286 23.96 3.24 15.07
CA ILE A 286 24.32 2.84 13.70
C ILE A 286 23.13 2.83 12.73
N PHE A 287 21.89 2.85 13.24
CA PHE A 287 20.70 2.86 12.40
C PHE A 287 20.57 4.18 11.64
N LYS A 288 20.35 4.09 10.34
CA LYS A 288 20.11 5.23 9.46
C LYS A 288 18.60 5.31 9.20
N PRO A 289 17.90 6.36 9.68
CA PRO A 289 16.49 6.51 9.38
C PRO A 289 16.29 6.74 7.88
N SER A 290 15.16 6.27 7.34
CA SER A 290 14.83 6.49 5.93
C SER A 290 14.37 7.93 5.64
N CYS A 291 13.95 8.65 6.69
CA CYS A 291 13.42 10.00 6.60
C CYS A 291 13.76 10.82 7.85
N ARG A 292 13.86 12.14 7.66
CA ARG A 292 14.10 13.18 8.67
C ARG A 292 13.01 14.24 8.62
N TYR A 293 12.89 15.01 9.69
CA TYR A 293 12.00 16.16 9.77
C TYR A 293 12.29 17.19 8.68
N THR A 294 13.56 17.46 8.39
CA THR A 294 13.98 18.36 7.31
C THR A 294 13.56 17.87 5.91
N ASP A 295 13.22 16.59 5.76
CA ASP A 295 12.71 16.09 4.49
C ASP A 295 11.31 16.65 4.21
N LEU A 296 10.55 17.10 5.21
CA LEU A 296 9.27 17.79 4.99
C LEU A 296 9.45 19.06 4.17
N ASP A 297 10.49 19.85 4.47
CA ASP A 297 10.80 21.07 3.69
C ASP A 297 11.20 20.70 2.27
N THR A 298 11.96 19.61 2.11
CA THR A 298 12.33 19.09 0.79
C THR A 298 11.10 18.64 0.00
N ILE A 299 10.12 17.98 0.63
CA ILE A 299 8.86 17.55 0.00
C ILE A 299 8.03 18.78 -0.39
N ASP A 300 7.94 19.79 0.48
CA ASP A 300 7.25 21.06 0.27
C ASP A 300 7.81 21.79 -0.98
N ASP A 301 9.14 21.86 -1.10
CA ASP A 301 9.85 22.41 -2.26
C ASP A 301 9.52 21.66 -3.57
N GLN A 302 9.11 20.39 -3.51
CA GLN A 302 8.71 19.62 -4.70
C GLN A 302 7.28 19.88 -5.17
N LEU A 303 6.45 20.62 -4.40
CA LEU A 303 5.07 20.92 -4.79
C LEU A 303 4.99 21.83 -6.02
N THR A 304 5.86 22.85 -6.10
CA THR A 304 5.92 23.74 -7.27
C THR A 304 6.32 22.97 -8.54
N PRO A 305 7.43 22.17 -8.55
CA PRO A 305 7.73 21.26 -9.64
C PRO A 305 6.58 20.32 -10.02
N LEU A 306 5.85 19.77 -9.04
CA LEU A 306 4.69 18.90 -9.29
C LEU A 306 3.58 19.62 -10.05
N ARG A 307 3.24 20.85 -9.64
CA ARG A 307 2.25 21.70 -10.33
C ARG A 307 2.69 22.07 -11.75
N ASN A 308 3.99 22.15 -11.99
CA ASN A 308 4.57 22.53 -13.28
C ASN A 308 4.82 21.36 -14.25
N GLU A 309 4.48 20.12 -13.88
CA GLU A 309 4.69 18.97 -14.76
C GLU A 309 3.88 19.10 -16.07
N LYS A 310 4.53 18.72 -17.18
CA LYS A 310 4.01 18.89 -18.54
C LYS A 310 3.15 17.73 -19.03
N ASN A 311 3.26 16.57 -18.39
CA ASN A 311 2.51 15.39 -18.77
C ASN A 311 2.13 14.54 -17.55
N PHE A 312 1.12 13.70 -17.73
CA PHE A 312 0.54 12.87 -16.67
C PHE A 312 1.54 11.87 -16.07
N ARG A 313 2.40 11.26 -16.90
CA ARG A 313 3.41 10.31 -16.44
C ARG A 313 4.41 10.96 -15.48
N ALA A 314 4.86 12.17 -15.78
CA ALA A 314 5.80 12.90 -14.95
C ALA A 314 5.14 13.37 -13.63
N ALA A 315 3.90 13.88 -13.71
CA ALA A 315 3.10 14.25 -12.54
C ALA A 315 2.89 13.07 -11.59
N LEU A 316 2.40 11.93 -12.11
CA LEU A 316 2.22 10.71 -11.31
C LEU A 316 3.55 10.19 -10.76
N GLY A 317 4.60 10.20 -11.59
CA GLY A 317 5.92 9.73 -11.19
C GLY A 317 6.52 10.56 -10.04
N ARG A 318 6.26 11.87 -10.00
CA ARG A 318 6.66 12.74 -8.90
C ARG A 318 5.77 12.55 -7.68
N TYR A 319 4.46 12.55 -7.85
CA TYR A 319 3.51 12.29 -6.76
C TYR A 319 3.79 10.96 -6.06
N SER A 320 4.01 9.87 -6.80
CA SER A 320 4.41 8.56 -6.26
C SER A 320 5.63 8.63 -5.34
N ARG A 321 6.65 9.43 -5.69
CA ARG A 321 7.85 9.58 -4.82
C ARG A 321 7.54 10.37 -3.56
N LEU A 322 6.72 11.42 -3.66
CA LEU A 322 6.31 12.22 -2.49
C LEU A 322 5.40 11.40 -1.57
N ASP A 323 4.49 10.61 -2.14
CA ASP A 323 3.63 9.66 -1.42
C ASP A 323 4.46 8.62 -0.66
N GLU A 324 5.48 8.03 -1.29
CA GLU A 324 6.40 7.09 -0.63
C GLU A 324 7.13 7.72 0.57
N LEU A 325 7.63 8.96 0.43
CA LEU A 325 8.30 9.69 1.52
C LEU A 325 7.34 10.06 2.65
N LEU A 326 6.13 10.52 2.33
CA LEU A 326 5.12 10.83 3.34
C LEU A 326 4.65 9.57 4.06
N THR A 327 4.43 8.48 3.34
CA THR A 327 3.99 7.19 3.90
C THR A 327 5.06 6.56 4.80
N SER A 328 6.35 6.86 4.61
CA SER A 328 7.39 6.41 5.53
C SER A 328 7.38 7.19 6.85
N LEU A 329 7.10 8.50 6.81
CA LEU A 329 7.05 9.43 7.94
C LEU A 329 5.78 9.27 8.80
N GLU A 330 4.59 9.22 8.17
CA GLU A 330 3.30 9.26 8.85
C GLU A 330 3.13 8.23 9.97
N PRO A 331 3.48 6.94 9.80
CA PRO A 331 3.31 5.96 10.86
C PRO A 331 4.23 6.25 12.06
N SER A 332 5.44 6.76 11.82
CA SER A 332 6.39 7.11 12.87
C SER A 332 5.90 8.34 13.66
N THR A 333 5.43 9.37 12.96
CA THR A 333 4.83 10.56 13.59
C THR A 333 3.59 10.20 14.41
N TYR A 334 2.67 9.42 13.84
CA TYR A 334 1.43 9.03 14.54
C TYR A 334 1.72 8.18 15.78
N ARG A 335 2.64 7.21 15.69
CA ARG A 335 3.03 6.41 16.87
C ARG A 335 3.68 7.26 17.94
N CYS A 336 4.50 8.23 17.55
CA CYS A 336 5.05 9.19 18.50
C CYS A 336 3.97 9.95 19.24
N TYR A 337 2.99 10.46 18.50
CA TYR A 337 1.88 11.20 19.09
C TYR A 337 1.13 10.36 20.13
N VAL A 338 0.70 9.16 19.75
CA VAL A 338 -0.05 8.25 20.64
C VAL A 338 0.75 7.84 21.88
N GLU A 339 2.04 7.49 21.74
CA GLU A 339 2.87 7.08 22.88
C GLU A 339 3.13 8.27 23.83
N MET A 340 3.30 9.48 23.31
CA MET A 340 3.47 10.68 24.14
C MET A 340 2.18 11.10 24.85
N GLU A 341 1.02 11.03 24.19
CA GLU A 341 -0.27 11.24 24.84
C GLU A 341 -0.49 10.23 25.98
N TRP A 342 -0.19 8.95 25.75
CA TRP A 342 -0.29 7.92 26.77
C TRP A 342 0.66 8.18 27.95
N VAL A 343 1.90 8.59 27.70
CA VAL A 343 2.85 8.96 28.76
C VAL A 343 2.34 10.17 29.55
N ALA A 344 1.78 11.19 28.87
CA ALA A 344 1.22 12.37 29.53
C ALA A 344 0.00 12.01 30.39
N GLU A 345 -0.88 11.14 29.90
CA GLU A 345 -2.04 10.64 30.66
C GLU A 345 -1.58 9.84 31.89
N MET A 346 -0.62 8.93 31.72
CA MET A 346 -0.04 8.15 32.82
C MET A 346 0.59 9.06 33.87
N GLN A 347 1.34 10.10 33.47
CA GLN A 347 1.90 11.09 34.40
C GLN A 347 0.80 11.87 35.14
N ALA A 348 -0.28 12.23 34.45
CA ALA A 348 -1.42 12.89 35.05
C ALA A 348 -2.19 11.98 36.01
N ASP A 349 -2.28 10.68 35.75
CA ASP A 349 -2.87 9.68 36.67
C ASP A 349 -2.00 9.51 37.93
N ILE A 350 -0.67 9.37 37.76
CA ILE A 350 0.28 9.32 38.88
C ILE A 350 0.17 10.58 39.74
N ALA A 351 0.10 11.76 39.12
CA ALA A 351 -0.07 13.03 39.83
C ALA A 351 -1.41 13.13 40.57
N ARG A 352 -2.44 12.38 40.11
CA ARG A 352 -3.75 12.25 40.77
C ARG A 352 -3.79 11.13 41.83
N GLY A 353 -2.69 10.39 42.01
CA GLY A 353 -2.60 9.28 42.97
C GLY A 353 -3.38 8.03 42.57
N LYS A 354 -3.64 7.85 41.27
CA LYS A 354 -4.09 6.58 40.68
C LYS A 354 -2.88 5.79 40.22
#